data_AF-A0A9J6E0Z5-F1
#
_entry.id   AF-A0A9J6E0Z5-F1
#
_cell.length_a   1.000
_cell.length_b   1.000
_cell.length_c   1.000
_cell.angle_alpha   90.00
_cell.angle_beta   90.00
_cell.angle_gamma   90.00
#
_symmetry.space_group_name_H-M   'P 1'
#
loop_
_entity.id
_entity.type
_entity.pdbx_description
1 polymer ?
#
loop_
_entity_poly.entity_id
_entity_poly.type
_entity_poly.pdbx_seq_one_letter_code
_entity_poly.pdbx_strand_id
1 'polypeptide(L)'
;MSFPGLTPPPFFLATPIRPPLPWQQWEQMFNLYLVASVASEFVPGRCKAILLHCLGAEGQRICQTLPAGSTAAALALPSAAATAVKDGD
;
A
#
# COMPACT_ATOMS: atom_id res chain seq x y z
N MET A 1 -16.11 -5.60 0.02
CA MET A 1 -17.19 -4.87 -0.66
C MET A 1 -17.29 -5.47 -2.03
N SER A 2 -18.49 -5.91 -2.41
CA SER A 2 -18.76 -6.45 -3.75
C SER A 2 -19.71 -5.48 -4.44
N PHE A 3 -19.39 -5.07 -5.67
CA PHE A 3 -20.30 -4.28 -6.49
C PHE A 3 -21.13 -5.23 -7.37
N PRO A 4 -22.43 -4.97 -7.58
CA PRO A 4 -23.26 -5.83 -8.42
C PRO A 4 -22.66 -6.01 -9.81
N GLY A 5 -22.46 -7.26 -10.24
CA GLY A 5 -21.88 -7.58 -11.55
C GLY A 5 -20.36 -7.44 -11.67
N LEU A 6 -19.65 -7.09 -10.58
CA LEU A 6 -18.19 -6.99 -10.57
C LEU A 6 -17.57 -7.86 -9.49
N THR A 7 -16.64 -8.71 -9.90
CA THR A 7 -15.85 -9.52 -8.99
C THR A 7 -14.70 -8.68 -8.43
N PRO A 8 -14.56 -8.55 -7.10
CA PRO A 8 -13.40 -7.88 -6.51
C PRO A 8 -12.11 -8.67 -6.80
N PRO A 9 -10.95 -8.01 -6.83
CA PRO A 9 -9.67 -8.71 -6.90
C PRO A 9 -9.49 -9.65 -5.70
N PRO A 10 -8.72 -10.74 -5.85
CA PRO A 10 -8.41 -11.63 -4.73
C PRO A 10 -7.72 -10.84 -3.61
N PHE A 11 -7.89 -11.26 -2.36
CA PHE A 11 -7.17 -10.61 -1.26
C PHE A 11 -5.65 -10.74 -1.46
N PHE A 12 -4.94 -9.62 -1.36
CA PHE A 12 -3.48 -9.62 -1.58
C PHE A 12 -2.75 -10.38 -0.47
N LEU A 13 -3.03 -10.03 0.80
CA LEU A 13 -2.41 -10.59 2.00
C LEU A 13 -3.50 -10.99 2.99
N ALA A 14 -4.21 -12.08 2.68
CA ALA A 14 -5.16 -12.68 3.61
C ALA A 14 -4.46 -13.37 4.79
N THR A 15 -3.28 -13.96 4.55
CA THR A 15 -2.45 -14.68 5.52
C THR A 15 -1.01 -14.17 5.44
N PRO A 16 -0.16 -14.42 6.46
CA PRO A 16 1.27 -14.03 6.46
C PRO A 16 2.14 -14.81 5.45
N ILE A 17 1.51 -15.50 4.51
CA ILE A 17 2.17 -16.27 3.46
C ILE A 17 2.29 -15.37 2.21
N ARG A 18 3.15 -15.76 1.27
CA ARG A 18 3.34 -15.08 0.00
C ARG A 18 1.98 -14.79 -0.69
N PRO A 19 1.76 -13.56 -1.18
CA PRO A 19 0.53 -13.18 -1.88
C PRO A 19 0.31 -14.06 -3.12
N PRO A 20 -0.95 -14.27 -3.54
CA PRO A 20 -1.27 -15.12 -4.70
C PRO A 20 -0.76 -14.53 -6.01
N LEU A 21 -0.54 -13.22 -6.06
CA LEU A 21 -0.06 -12.48 -7.23
C LEU A 21 1.06 -11.51 -6.81
N PRO A 22 1.97 -11.13 -7.72
CA PRO A 22 2.88 -10.01 -7.49
C PRO A 22 2.12 -8.70 -7.26
N TRP A 23 2.69 -7.81 -6.43
CA TRP A 23 2.07 -6.51 -6.11
C TRP A 23 1.65 -5.72 -7.34
N GLN A 24 2.54 -5.58 -8.32
CA GLN A 24 2.30 -4.79 -9.54
C GLN A 24 1.08 -5.30 -10.33
N GLN A 25 0.92 -6.63 -10.43
CA GLN A 25 -0.21 -7.23 -11.13
C GLN A 25 -1.50 -7.03 -10.34
N TRP A 26 -1.45 -7.22 -9.02
CA TRP A 26 -2.60 -7.05 -8.15
C TRP A 26 -3.08 -5.59 -8.12
N GLU A 27 -2.16 -4.63 -8.07
CA GLU A 27 -2.44 -3.19 -8.09
C GLU A 27 -3.16 -2.77 -9.39
N GLN A 28 -2.73 -3.30 -10.53
CA GLN A 28 -3.42 -3.06 -11.81
C GLN A 28 -4.86 -3.60 -11.79
N MET A 29 -5.07 -4.81 -11.27
CA MET A 29 -6.41 -5.38 -11.12
C MET A 29 -7.28 -4.55 -10.17
N PHE A 30 -6.71 -4.05 -9.08
CA PHE A 30 -7.40 -3.19 -8.13
C PHE A 30 -7.79 -1.84 -8.76
N ASN A 31 -6.90 -1.21 -9.51
CA ASN A 31 -7.19 0.04 -10.21
C ASN A 31 -8.27 -0.16 -11.27
N LEU A 32 -8.22 -1.25 -12.04
CA LEU A 32 -9.27 -1.59 -13.00
C LEU A 32 -10.61 -1.81 -12.29
N TYR A 33 -10.61 -2.49 -11.15
CA TYR A 33 -11.80 -2.66 -10.32
C TYR A 33 -12.35 -1.32 -9.81
N LEU A 34 -11.50 -0.37 -9.40
CA LEU A 34 -11.93 0.97 -8.99
C LEU A 34 -12.50 1.79 -10.13
N VAL A 35 -12.02 1.61 -11.35
CA VAL A 35 -12.57 2.30 -12.54
C VAL A 35 -13.86 1.64 -13.01
N ALA A 36 -13.92 0.31 -12.98
CA ALA A 36 -15.10 -0.46 -13.38
C ALA A 36 -16.24 -0.30 -12.37
N SER A 37 -15.91 -0.21 -11.09
CA SER A 37 -16.85 0.26 -10.08
C SER A 37 -16.91 1.79 -10.13
N VAL A 38 -18.04 2.39 -9.78
CA VAL A 38 -18.12 3.85 -9.56
C VAL A 38 -17.29 4.33 -8.35
N ALA A 39 -16.33 3.51 -7.89
CA ALA A 39 -15.53 3.76 -6.71
C ALA A 39 -14.37 4.73 -6.93
N SER A 40 -13.94 4.91 -8.18
CA SER A 40 -12.97 5.94 -8.58
C SER A 40 -13.45 7.36 -8.24
N GLU A 41 -14.77 7.58 -8.20
CA GLU A 41 -15.40 8.87 -7.88
C GLU A 41 -15.65 9.06 -6.37
N PHE A 42 -15.33 8.06 -5.54
CA PHE A 42 -15.56 8.16 -4.11
C PHE A 42 -14.56 9.09 -3.41
N VAL A 43 -14.98 9.62 -2.26
CA VAL A 43 -14.09 10.40 -1.40
C VAL A 43 -12.85 9.59 -1.01
N PRO A 44 -11.66 10.21 -0.84
CA PRO A 44 -10.41 9.50 -0.58
C PRO A 44 -10.47 8.52 0.60
N GLY A 45 -11.23 8.85 1.65
CA GLY A 45 -11.43 7.97 2.80
C GLY A 45 -12.12 6.65 2.45
N ARG A 46 -13.05 6.67 1.49
CA ARG A 46 -13.75 5.47 1.02
C ARG A 46 -12.88 4.63 0.08
N CYS A 47 -12.11 5.26 -0.81
CA CYS A 47 -11.10 4.57 -1.62
C CYS A 47 -10.08 3.85 -0.73
N LYS A 48 -9.59 4.52 0.33
CA LYS A 48 -8.69 3.92 1.32
C LYS A 48 -9.33 2.73 2.02
N ALA A 49 -10.60 2.83 2.43
CA ALA A 49 -11.30 1.72 3.06
C ALA A 49 -11.46 0.51 2.11
N ILE A 50 -11.74 0.75 0.82
CA ILE A 50 -11.84 -0.30 -0.20
C ILE A 50 -10.47 -0.96 -0.41
N LEU A 51 -9.39 -0.19 -0.51
CA LEU A 51 -8.03 -0.70 -0.61
C LEU A 51 -7.68 -1.60 0.57
N LEU A 52 -7.90 -1.12 1.80
CA LEU A 52 -7.66 -1.90 3.02
C LEU A 52 -8.49 -3.18 3.05
N HIS A 53 -9.74 -3.13 2.61
CA HIS A 53 -10.56 -4.32 2.50
C HIS A 53 -9.97 -5.34 1.52
N CYS A 54 -9.56 -4.90 0.32
CA CYS A 54 -8.98 -5.77 -0.71
C CYS A 54 -7.56 -6.25 -0.36
N LEU A 55 -6.84 -5.58 0.54
CA LEU A 55 -5.55 -6.03 1.06
C LEU A 55 -5.64 -7.32 1.89
N GLY A 56 -6.78 -7.62 2.51
CA GLY A 56 -6.92 -8.77 3.40
C GLY A 56 -6.40 -8.52 4.83
N ALA A 57 -6.66 -9.46 5.73
CA ALA A 57 -6.43 -9.30 7.17
C ALA A 57 -4.96 -8.99 7.53
N GLU A 58 -4.01 -9.69 6.91
CA GLU A 58 -2.59 -9.47 7.18
C GLU A 58 -2.12 -8.14 6.58
N GLY A 59 -2.59 -7.79 5.38
CA GLY A 59 -2.31 -6.49 4.78
C GLY A 59 -2.81 -5.32 5.64
N GLN A 60 -4.01 -5.45 6.23
CA GLN A 60 -4.53 -4.47 7.18
C GLN A 60 -3.69 -4.37 8.45
N ARG A 61 -3.27 -5.51 9.02
CA ARG A 61 -2.41 -5.55 10.20
C ARG A 61 -1.11 -4.78 9.95
N ILE A 62 -0.47 -5.01 8.81
CA ILE A 62 0.74 -4.28 8.39
C ILE A 62 0.43 -2.79 8.28
N CYS A 63 -0.62 -2.39 7.55
CA CYS A 63 -0.98 -0.97 7.42
C CYS A 63 -1.25 -0.26 8.75
N GLN A 64 -1.78 -0.96 9.75
CA GLN A 64 -2.01 -0.41 11.10
C GLN A 64 -0.72 -0.24 11.90
N THR A 65 0.32 -1.01 11.60
CA THR A 65 1.64 -0.87 12.22
C THR A 65 2.47 0.26 11.61
N LEU A 66 2.09 0.76 10.43
CA LEU A 66 2.75 1.90 9.81
C LEU A 66 2.35 3.21 10.52
N PRO A 67 3.31 4.10 10.82
CA PRO A 67 2.99 5.42 11.35
C PRO A 67 2.02 6.17 10.42
N ALA A 68 1.02 6.84 11.00
CA ALA A 68 0.12 7.71 10.26
C ALA A 68 0.93 8.85 9.60
N GLY A 69 1.29 8.67 8.32
CA GLY A 69 2.16 9.61 7.59
C GLY A 69 3.45 9.00 7.06
N SER A 70 3.67 7.68 7.15
CA SER A 70 4.76 7.01 6.43
C SER A 70 4.50 7.03 4.92
N THR A 71 4.75 8.17 4.30
CA THR A 71 5.18 8.20 2.91
C THR A 71 6.54 7.54 2.86
N ALA A 72 6.69 6.48 2.07
CA ALA A 72 7.95 5.79 1.84
C ALA A 72 9.02 6.68 1.16
N ALA A 73 8.80 8.00 1.08
CA ALA A 73 9.78 8.99 0.65
C ALA A 73 10.78 9.41 1.75
N ALA A 74 10.54 9.08 3.03
CA ALA A 74 11.41 9.54 4.12
C ALA A 74 12.63 8.64 4.43
N LEU A 75 12.76 7.47 3.79
CA LEU A 75 13.92 6.59 3.96
C LEU A 75 15.07 6.88 2.97
N ALA A 76 15.01 7.98 2.23
CA ALA A 76 16.19 8.55 1.58
C ALA A 76 17.09 9.19 2.66
N LEU A 77 17.68 8.35 3.52
CA LEU A 77 18.87 8.71 4.27
C LEU A 77 19.96 9.03 3.23
N PRO A 78 20.57 10.23 3.22
CA PRO A 78 21.84 10.41 2.55
C PRO A 78 22.89 9.58 3.29
N SER A 79 23.13 8.38 2.76
CA SER A 79 24.32 7.60 3.09
C SER A 79 25.55 8.36 2.57
N ALA A 80 26.22 9.08 3.47
CA ALA A 80 27.66 9.35 3.52
C ALA A 80 27.96 10.80 3.93
N ALA A 81 28.42 10.99 5.17
CA ALA A 81 29.79 11.45 5.43
C ALA A 81 29.97 11.65 6.94
N ALA A 82 30.41 10.59 7.62
CA ALA A 82 31.21 10.75 8.82
C ALA A 82 32.67 10.50 8.42
N THR A 83 33.50 11.54 8.56
CA THR A 83 34.89 11.56 9.06
C THR A 83 35.77 12.48 8.21
N ALA A 84 36.10 13.66 8.74
CA ALA A 84 37.39 14.30 8.52
C ALA A 84 37.66 15.29 9.66
N VAL A 85 38.41 14.76 10.63
CA VAL A 85 39.35 15.41 11.55
C VAL A 85 39.65 16.90 11.28
N LYS A 86 39.52 17.74 12.31
CA LYS A 86 39.99 19.13 12.33
C LYS A 86 41.33 19.17 13.06
N ASP A 87 42.41 19.15 12.30
CA ASP A 87 43.75 19.56 12.76
C ASP A 87 43.82 21.10 12.76
N GLY A 88 44.45 21.69 13.78
CA GLY A 88 44.66 23.13 13.85
C GLY A 88 45.21 23.59 15.20
N ASP A 89 46.52 23.45 15.39
CA ASP A 89 47.39 24.40 16.11
C ASP A 89 48.25 25.11 15.06
#